data_AF-A0A965FBX8-F1
#
_entry.id   AF-A0A965FBX8-F1
#
_cell.length_a   1.000
_cell.length_b   1.000
_cell.length_c   1.000
_cell.angle_alpha   90.00
_cell.angle_beta   90.00
_cell.angle_gamma   90.00
#
_symmetry.space_group_name_H-M   'P 1'
#
loop_
_entity.id
_entity.type
_entity.pdbx_description
1 polymer ?
#
loop_
_entity_poly.entity_id
_entity_poly.type
_entity_poly.pdbx_seq_one_letter_code
_entity_poly.pdbx_strand_id
1 'polypeptide(L)'
;MTKLKSRILVVLGLVPVLALSSCTPDPKTFEKGVIIPNEDSKVYCELSIQKSPENIPSQTVAVLAPTSTFVDFETLITAAETDVKATLGGSLAPSKLKEAKGREFSVVIADGNPKMLSKLSVQPTGDDEYDITSAINSTFGIFSLGNSCAAGKFKRPEDQVKATPESNLLKALSIAADQLTITSGPRKIFVLGNGIQTAGAIEMQTQGSFPKSPTTATLLAKRLKASGELPDLTGAEVYWYGLGQVDGENQALSESAANSLVSFWTQVIKLANGNLVEVYGQVGAGTPHPQAIPATSIDIPECKTRLYESDGVEFKPDSATFTNKKQAIAAAKRISANFKDKGCDEIAVTGYAAAGVDKSTYMKKKSKIDATNKTLTKNRAAAFGRLIRDAGFTGPIVSIGGGTCGSEWTPSGKVDVDLQKLCRRVEVAN
;
A
#
# COMPACT_ATOMS: atom_id res chain seq x y z
N MET A 1 38.10 -55.06 -14.27
CA MET A 1 38.67 -55.21 -15.63
C MET A 1 38.41 -53.88 -16.33
N THR A 2 39.34 -52.98 -16.62
CA THR A 2 40.77 -53.07 -16.94
C THR A 2 41.40 -51.69 -16.69
N LYS A 3 42.48 -51.66 -15.87
CA LYS A 3 43.74 -50.86 -15.90
C LYS A 3 43.81 -49.57 -16.77
N LEU A 4 44.57 -48.49 -16.47
CA LEU A 4 45.70 -48.25 -15.56
C LEU A 4 46.02 -46.74 -15.43
N LYS A 5 46.66 -46.43 -14.30
CA LYS A 5 47.44 -45.26 -13.82
C LYS A 5 48.21 -44.35 -14.82
N SER A 6 48.19 -43.06 -14.47
CA SER A 6 49.30 -42.12 -14.15
C SER A 6 50.48 -41.92 -15.12
N ARG A 7 50.82 -40.65 -15.41
CA ARG A 7 52.16 -40.09 -15.10
C ARG A 7 52.24 -38.57 -15.30
N ILE A 8 52.81 -37.92 -14.29
CA ILE A 8 53.38 -36.57 -14.29
C ILE A 8 54.67 -36.59 -15.13
N LEU A 9 54.92 -35.54 -15.92
CA LEU A 9 56.25 -35.20 -16.41
C LEU A 9 56.46 -33.68 -16.28
N VAL A 10 57.32 -33.31 -15.35
CA VAL A 10 57.94 -31.98 -15.24
C VAL A 10 59.19 -32.03 -16.13
N VAL A 11 59.35 -31.06 -17.03
CA VAL A 11 60.61 -30.81 -17.73
C VAL A 11 60.93 -29.32 -17.59
N LEU A 12 61.95 -29.04 -16.76
CA LEU A 12 62.75 -27.83 -16.81
C LEU A 12 63.68 -27.91 -18.03
N GLY A 13 63.76 -26.84 -18.83
CA GLY A 13 64.73 -26.73 -19.92
C GLY A 13 64.96 -25.28 -20.32
N LEU A 14 66.23 -24.88 -20.26
CA LEU A 14 66.77 -23.53 -20.39
C LEU A 14 66.49 -22.79 -21.72
N VAL A 15 66.52 -21.46 -21.57
CA VAL A 15 66.59 -20.38 -22.56
C VAL A 15 67.77 -20.52 -23.53
N PRO A 16 67.64 -20.01 -24.77
CA PRO A 16 68.66 -19.12 -25.30
C PRO A 16 68.08 -17.76 -25.71
N VAL A 17 68.76 -16.72 -25.20
CA VAL A 17 68.61 -15.31 -25.57
C VAL A 17 69.20 -15.13 -26.96
N LEU A 18 68.42 -14.55 -27.87
CA LEU A 18 68.93 -13.85 -29.04
C LEU A 18 68.23 -12.49 -29.08
N ALA A 19 68.98 -11.48 -28.65
CA ALA A 19 68.63 -10.08 -28.78
C ALA A 19 68.72 -9.66 -30.25
N LEU A 20 67.81 -8.80 -30.70
CA LEU A 20 68.16 -7.53 -31.37
C LEU A 20 66.92 -6.63 -31.57
N SER A 21 67.11 -5.38 -31.13
CA SER A 21 66.51 -4.11 -31.57
C SER A 21 64.99 -3.87 -31.45
N SER A 22 64.64 -3.18 -30.36
CA SER A 22 63.91 -1.89 -30.33
C SER A 22 62.70 -1.69 -31.24
N CYS A 23 61.51 -1.69 -30.63
CA CYS A 23 60.48 -0.65 -30.78
C CYS A 23 59.34 -0.97 -29.78
N THR A 24 59.13 -0.10 -28.78
CA THR A 24 57.95 -0.13 -27.91
C THR A 24 56.75 0.46 -28.64
N PRO A 25 55.58 -0.19 -28.66
CA PRO A 25 54.29 0.47 -28.88
C PRO A 25 53.48 0.57 -27.58
N ASP A 26 52.95 1.79 -27.42
CA ASP A 26 52.03 2.34 -26.43
C ASP A 26 50.78 1.47 -26.14
N PRO A 27 50.39 1.20 -24.88
CA PRO A 27 49.18 0.46 -24.55
C PRO A 27 47.99 1.40 -24.50
N LYS A 28 47.46 1.77 -25.66
CA LYS A 28 46.08 2.24 -25.83
C LYS A 28 45.37 1.46 -26.92
N THR A 29 44.90 0.27 -26.56
CA THR A 29 43.83 -0.42 -27.28
C THR A 29 42.88 -1.06 -26.28
N PHE A 30 41.66 -0.55 -26.29
CA PHE A 30 40.48 -1.04 -25.60
C PHE A 30 40.17 -2.49 -26.00
N GLU A 31 39.97 -3.38 -25.03
CA GLU A 31 39.03 -4.49 -25.12
C GLU A 31 38.43 -4.85 -23.74
N LYS A 32 37.09 -4.75 -23.68
CA LYS A 32 36.15 -5.60 -22.92
C LYS A 32 36.29 -5.69 -21.38
N GLY A 33 35.63 -4.73 -20.72
CA GLY A 33 34.42 -5.03 -19.95
C GLY A 33 34.50 -5.99 -18.77
N VAL A 34 35.40 -5.73 -17.82
CA VAL A 34 35.23 -6.18 -16.42
C VAL A 34 35.15 -4.92 -15.56
N ILE A 35 33.97 -4.64 -14.98
CA ILE A 35 33.84 -3.60 -13.95
C ILE A 35 34.47 -4.18 -12.69
N ILE A 36 35.67 -3.74 -12.35
CA ILE A 36 36.21 -3.88 -11.00
C ILE A 36 35.48 -2.81 -10.16
N PRO A 37 34.72 -3.18 -9.10
CA PRO A 37 34.17 -2.18 -8.21
C PRO A 37 35.34 -1.54 -7.48
N ASN A 38 35.66 -0.30 -7.83
CA ASN A 38 36.62 0.48 -7.08
C ASN A 38 35.92 0.93 -5.79
N GLU A 39 36.37 0.45 -4.63
CA GLU A 39 35.82 0.81 -3.30
C GLU A 39 35.84 2.32 -3.04
N ASP A 40 36.60 3.09 -3.85
CA ASP A 40 36.71 4.55 -3.78
C ASP A 40 35.89 5.33 -4.83
N SER A 41 35.10 4.67 -5.69
CA SER A 41 34.18 5.39 -6.57
C SER A 41 33.00 5.93 -5.76
N LYS A 42 33.02 7.22 -5.43
CA LYS A 42 31.84 7.93 -4.93
C LYS A 42 30.75 7.79 -6.00
N VAL A 43 29.76 6.93 -5.75
CA VAL A 43 28.55 6.84 -6.57
C VAL A 43 27.79 8.13 -6.29
N TYR A 44 27.91 9.09 -7.20
CA TYR A 44 27.19 10.34 -7.11
C TYR A 44 25.76 10.14 -7.59
N CYS A 45 24.81 10.44 -6.71
CA CYS A 45 23.40 10.52 -7.05
C CYS A 45 23.15 11.79 -7.88
N GLU A 46 23.43 11.73 -9.18
CA GLU A 46 23.15 12.82 -10.13
C GLU A 46 21.63 12.94 -10.40
N LEU A 47 20.88 13.29 -9.36
CA LEU A 47 19.48 13.66 -9.47
C LEU A 47 19.40 15.09 -9.99
N SER A 48 18.60 15.30 -11.04
CA SER A 48 18.52 16.60 -11.70
C SER A 48 17.07 17.08 -11.80
N ILE A 49 16.90 18.39 -11.69
CA ILE A 49 15.61 19.05 -11.92
C ILE A 49 15.76 19.81 -13.22
N GLN A 50 15.33 19.18 -14.31
CA GLN A 50 15.31 19.82 -15.62
C GLN A 50 14.24 20.90 -15.66
N LYS A 51 14.53 21.97 -16.42
CA LYS A 51 13.50 22.95 -16.79
C LYS A 51 12.45 22.25 -17.65
N SER A 52 11.18 22.50 -17.34
CA SER A 52 10.08 21.97 -18.12
C SER A 52 10.15 22.45 -19.58
N PRO A 53 9.83 21.59 -20.57
CA PRO A 53 9.80 21.99 -21.97
C PRO A 53 8.65 22.96 -22.24
N GLU A 54 8.69 23.66 -23.38
CA GLU A 54 7.63 24.63 -23.75
C GLU A 54 6.27 23.94 -23.98
N ASN A 55 6.27 22.72 -24.50
CA ASN A 55 5.08 21.92 -24.71
C ASN A 55 5.19 20.62 -23.90
N ILE A 56 4.24 20.40 -23.00
CA ILE A 56 4.21 19.27 -22.07
C ILE A 56 2.94 18.45 -22.37
N PRO A 57 3.04 17.32 -23.08
CA PRO A 57 1.85 16.52 -23.43
C PRO A 57 1.18 15.84 -22.24
N SER A 58 1.97 15.51 -21.21
CA SER A 58 1.50 14.89 -19.97
C SER A 58 2.49 15.11 -18.84
N GLN A 59 1.98 15.12 -17.60
CA GLN A 59 2.81 15.17 -16.39
C GLN A 59 2.51 13.96 -15.51
N THR A 60 3.57 13.25 -15.16
CA THR A 60 3.53 12.12 -14.23
C THR A 60 4.44 12.41 -13.04
N VAL A 61 3.94 12.12 -11.84
CA VAL A 61 4.74 12.21 -10.61
C VAL A 61 4.73 10.87 -9.89
N ALA A 62 5.89 10.42 -9.43
CA ALA A 62 5.98 9.31 -8.50
C ALA A 62 6.29 9.81 -7.08
N VAL A 63 5.52 9.36 -6.11
CA VAL A 63 5.69 9.62 -4.68
C VAL A 63 6.23 8.35 -4.01
N LEU A 64 7.43 8.45 -3.45
CA LEU A 64 8.20 7.37 -2.87
C LEU A 64 8.12 7.38 -1.33
N ALA A 65 7.62 6.31 -0.71
CA ALA A 65 7.70 6.10 0.73
C ALA A 65 8.41 4.77 1.09
N PRO A 66 9.73 4.64 0.84
CA PRO A 66 10.50 3.45 1.15
C PRO A 66 10.83 3.36 2.65
N THR A 67 9.82 3.14 3.48
CA THR A 67 9.97 3.10 4.94
C THR A 67 10.41 1.73 5.45
N SER A 68 10.97 1.69 6.67
CA SER A 68 11.33 0.47 7.38
C SER A 68 10.14 -0.39 7.83
N THR A 69 8.91 0.07 7.60
CA THR A 69 7.64 -0.62 7.93
C THR A 69 6.93 -1.17 6.68
N PHE A 70 7.63 -1.18 5.55
CA PHE A 70 7.11 -1.58 4.26
C PHE A 70 8.00 -2.67 3.65
N VAL A 71 7.53 -3.34 2.61
CA VAL A 71 8.27 -4.42 1.93
C VAL A 71 9.43 -3.86 1.08
N ASP A 72 10.24 -4.74 0.45
CA ASP A 72 11.33 -4.31 -0.43
C ASP A 72 10.82 -3.39 -1.55
N PHE A 73 11.27 -2.14 -1.52
CA PHE A 73 10.76 -1.09 -2.38
C PHE A 73 11.14 -1.26 -3.85
N GLU A 74 12.24 -1.95 -4.17
CA GLU A 74 12.61 -2.22 -5.57
C GLU A 74 11.58 -3.14 -6.26
N THR A 75 10.91 -4.01 -5.50
CA THR A 75 9.81 -4.84 -6.02
C THR A 75 8.58 -4.01 -6.37
N LEU A 76 8.32 -2.91 -5.64
CA LEU A 76 7.23 -1.98 -5.93
C LEU A 76 7.50 -1.17 -7.20
N ILE A 77 8.73 -0.70 -7.38
CA ILE A 77 9.12 0.01 -8.60
C ILE A 77 8.96 -0.91 -9.81
N THR A 78 9.39 -2.17 -9.68
CA THR A 78 9.20 -3.19 -10.72
C THR A 78 7.71 -3.40 -11.04
N ALA A 79 6.85 -3.49 -10.02
CA ALA A 79 5.41 -3.67 -10.21
C ALA A 79 4.75 -2.47 -10.91
N ALA A 80 5.24 -1.24 -10.67
CA ALA A 80 4.72 -0.02 -11.28
C ALA A 80 5.35 0.31 -12.64
N GLU A 81 6.43 -0.37 -13.04
CA GLU A 81 7.26 0.00 -14.20
C GLU A 81 6.45 0.14 -15.49
N THR A 82 5.65 -0.88 -15.81
CA THR A 82 4.85 -0.89 -17.05
C THR A 82 3.89 0.29 -17.10
N ASP A 83 3.19 0.58 -16.01
CA ASP A 83 2.18 1.63 -15.96
C ASP A 83 2.82 3.02 -16.01
N VAL A 84 3.93 3.22 -15.30
CA VAL A 84 4.68 4.49 -15.35
C VAL A 84 5.28 4.70 -16.74
N LYS A 85 5.95 3.70 -17.34
CA LYS A 85 6.50 3.81 -18.69
C LYS A 85 5.43 4.06 -19.74
N ALA A 86 4.23 3.48 -19.59
CA ALA A 86 3.10 3.79 -20.46
C ALA A 86 2.73 5.28 -20.43
N THR A 87 2.80 5.93 -19.25
CA THR A 87 2.56 7.39 -19.17
C THR A 87 3.61 8.21 -19.91
N LEU A 88 4.84 7.70 -20.02
CA LEU A 88 5.95 8.31 -20.75
C LEU A 88 5.94 7.98 -22.25
N GLY A 89 4.96 7.19 -22.71
CA GLY A 89 4.81 6.81 -24.11
C GLY A 89 5.34 5.42 -24.46
N GLY A 90 5.78 4.63 -23.47
CA GLY A 90 6.32 3.28 -23.67
C GLY A 90 5.31 2.25 -24.20
N SER A 91 4.01 2.55 -24.13
CA SER A 91 2.93 1.73 -24.70
C SER A 91 2.40 2.25 -26.03
N LEU A 92 3.00 3.30 -26.60
CA LEU A 92 2.60 3.85 -27.89
C LEU A 92 3.01 2.90 -29.02
N ALA A 93 2.14 2.80 -30.04
CA ALA A 93 2.52 2.11 -31.27
C ALA A 93 3.72 2.83 -31.94
N PRO A 94 4.58 2.13 -32.70
CA PRO A 94 5.75 2.75 -33.34
C PRO A 94 5.42 4.00 -34.17
N SER A 95 4.27 4.02 -34.85
CA SER A 95 3.80 5.16 -35.63
C SER A 95 3.46 6.42 -34.82
N LYS A 96 3.28 6.27 -33.50
CA LYS A 96 2.93 7.35 -32.56
C LYS A 96 4.04 7.65 -31.56
N LEU A 97 5.17 6.96 -31.62
CA LEU A 97 6.19 7.03 -30.58
C LEU A 97 6.77 8.45 -30.40
N LYS A 98 6.75 9.27 -31.46
CA LYS A 98 7.13 10.70 -31.39
C LYS A 98 6.26 11.53 -30.43
N GLU A 99 5.04 11.07 -30.10
CA GLU A 99 4.16 11.68 -29.09
C GLU A 99 4.68 11.49 -27.64
N ALA A 100 5.75 10.69 -27.45
CA ALA A 100 6.42 10.56 -26.15
C ALA A 100 7.24 11.81 -25.78
N LYS A 101 7.71 12.57 -26.78
CA LYS A 101 8.61 13.71 -26.57
C LYS A 101 7.99 14.78 -25.68
N GLY A 102 8.76 15.26 -24.71
CA GLY A 102 8.34 16.32 -23.78
C GLY A 102 7.41 15.86 -22.65
N ARG A 103 7.00 14.58 -22.61
CA ARG A 103 6.29 14.04 -21.45
C ARG A 103 7.19 14.10 -20.22
N GLU A 104 6.66 14.61 -19.12
CA GLU A 104 7.43 14.93 -17.92
C GLU A 104 7.22 13.88 -16.83
N PHE A 105 8.31 13.56 -16.13
CA PHE A 105 8.33 12.67 -14.98
C PHE A 105 9.06 13.31 -13.82
N SER A 106 8.38 13.40 -12.68
CA SER A 106 8.95 13.90 -11.42
C SER A 106 8.95 12.82 -10.35
N VAL A 107 9.93 12.86 -9.45
CA VAL A 107 10.05 11.93 -8.33
C VAL A 107 10.09 12.74 -7.04
N VAL A 108 9.20 12.41 -6.11
CA VAL A 108 9.05 13.03 -4.78
C VAL A 108 9.30 11.97 -3.72
N ILE A 109 10.09 12.29 -2.69
CA ILE A 109 10.23 11.45 -1.51
C ILE A 109 9.23 11.90 -0.44
N ALA A 110 8.53 10.96 0.18
CA ALA A 110 7.49 11.18 1.19
C ALA A 110 7.99 10.88 2.61
N ASP A 111 9.22 11.27 2.90
CA ASP A 111 9.85 11.11 4.21
C ASP A 111 9.27 12.14 5.22
N GLY A 112 9.86 12.29 6.41
CA GLY A 112 9.36 13.26 7.41
C GLY A 112 9.39 14.72 6.95
N ASN A 113 10.18 15.05 5.91
CA ASN A 113 10.27 16.38 5.31
C ASN A 113 10.27 16.27 3.77
N PRO A 114 9.10 16.00 3.16
CA PRO A 114 9.00 15.64 1.75
C PRO A 114 9.63 16.68 0.82
N LYS A 115 10.19 16.21 -0.29
CA LYS A 115 10.78 17.06 -1.33
C LYS A 115 10.79 16.38 -2.68
N MET A 116 10.82 17.19 -3.73
CA MET A 116 11.12 16.69 -5.08
C MET A 116 12.61 16.33 -5.18
N LEU A 117 12.89 15.10 -5.61
CA LEU A 117 14.23 14.58 -5.82
C LEU A 117 14.74 14.88 -7.22
N SER A 118 13.90 14.67 -8.23
CA SER A 118 14.30 14.74 -9.63
C SER A 118 13.10 15.07 -10.51
N LYS A 119 13.36 15.71 -11.65
CA LYS A 119 12.39 15.98 -12.71
C LYS A 119 13.07 15.92 -14.06
N LEU A 120 12.58 15.06 -14.94
CA LEU A 120 13.06 14.91 -16.32
C LEU A 120 11.89 14.99 -17.30
N SER A 121 12.20 15.27 -18.57
CA SER A 121 11.26 15.00 -19.66
C SER A 121 11.88 14.07 -20.71
N VAL A 122 11.04 13.37 -21.45
CA VAL A 122 11.47 12.50 -22.54
C VAL A 122 12.08 13.36 -23.66
N GLN A 123 13.41 13.36 -23.72
CA GLN A 123 14.20 14.14 -24.68
C GLN A 123 15.17 13.20 -25.44
N PRO A 124 14.72 12.60 -26.55
CA PRO A 124 15.58 11.74 -27.36
C PRO A 124 16.61 12.53 -28.15
N THR A 125 17.75 11.88 -28.42
CA THR A 125 18.83 12.42 -29.26
C THR A 125 18.48 12.47 -30.74
N GLY A 126 17.48 11.69 -31.15
CA GLY A 126 17.01 11.58 -32.53
C GLY A 126 15.53 11.18 -32.61
N ASP A 127 15.09 10.89 -33.84
CA ASP A 127 13.69 10.64 -34.17
C ASP A 127 13.35 9.15 -34.33
N ASP A 128 14.36 8.29 -34.31
CA ASP A 128 14.21 6.86 -34.52
C ASP A 128 13.71 6.15 -33.25
N GLU A 129 13.07 4.99 -33.44
CA GLU A 129 12.41 4.25 -32.36
C GLU A 129 13.35 3.91 -31.20
N TYR A 130 14.60 3.55 -31.50
CA TYR A 130 15.62 3.26 -30.50
C TYR A 130 15.91 4.47 -29.61
N ASP A 131 16.10 5.66 -30.18
CA ASP A 131 16.43 6.88 -29.43
C ASP A 131 15.28 7.31 -28.52
N ILE A 132 14.04 7.23 -29.02
CA ILE A 132 12.86 7.57 -28.22
C ILE A 132 12.66 6.57 -27.08
N THR A 133 12.82 5.28 -27.35
CA THR A 133 12.70 4.23 -26.33
C THR A 133 13.80 4.36 -25.27
N SER A 134 15.03 4.68 -25.68
CA SER A 134 16.15 4.97 -24.79
C SER A 134 15.87 6.18 -23.90
N ALA A 135 15.28 7.25 -24.45
CA ALA A 135 14.89 8.43 -23.68
C ALA A 135 13.76 8.14 -22.68
N ILE A 136 12.78 7.32 -23.05
CA ILE A 136 11.72 6.85 -22.13
C ILE A 136 12.34 6.07 -20.98
N ASN A 137 13.21 5.10 -21.27
CA ASN A 137 13.87 4.29 -20.24
C ASN A 137 14.78 5.13 -19.32
N SER A 138 15.50 6.09 -19.88
CA SER A 138 16.35 7.02 -19.11
C SER A 138 15.51 7.93 -18.22
N THR A 139 14.38 8.44 -18.74
CA THR A 139 13.42 9.24 -17.97
C THR A 139 12.78 8.43 -16.85
N PHE A 140 12.42 7.17 -17.10
CA PHE A 140 11.98 6.26 -16.04
C PHE A 140 13.08 5.97 -15.01
N GLY A 141 14.34 5.89 -15.45
CA GLY A 141 15.49 5.52 -14.61
C GLY A 141 15.72 6.41 -13.39
N ILE A 142 15.26 7.68 -13.40
CA ILE A 142 15.31 8.53 -12.20
C ILE A 142 14.42 8.03 -11.06
N PHE A 143 13.44 7.17 -11.35
CA PHE A 143 12.61 6.54 -10.33
C PHE A 143 13.43 5.61 -9.44
N SER A 144 14.09 4.63 -10.05
CA SER A 144 14.97 3.67 -9.37
C SER A 144 16.19 4.36 -8.77
N LEU A 145 16.77 5.34 -9.47
CA LEU A 145 17.89 6.12 -8.94
C LEU A 145 17.47 6.91 -7.69
N GLY A 146 16.30 7.57 -7.73
CA GLY A 146 15.75 8.30 -6.60
C GLY A 146 15.59 7.42 -5.37
N ASN A 147 15.01 6.22 -5.51
CA ASN A 147 14.91 5.25 -4.42
C ASN A 147 16.28 4.78 -3.91
N SER A 148 17.14 4.33 -4.83
CA SER A 148 18.48 3.83 -4.49
C SER A 148 19.31 4.85 -3.71
N CYS A 149 19.16 6.14 -4.04
CA CYS A 149 19.85 7.25 -3.38
C CYS A 149 19.19 7.71 -2.08
N ALA A 150 17.86 7.64 -1.98
CA ALA A 150 17.13 8.06 -0.80
C ALA A 150 17.20 7.04 0.34
N ALA A 151 17.07 5.76 0.01
CA ALA A 151 16.77 4.70 0.98
C ALA A 151 17.29 3.30 0.58
N GLY A 152 17.96 3.19 -0.57
CA GLY A 152 18.40 1.91 -1.13
C GLY A 152 19.92 1.72 -1.14
N LYS A 153 20.39 0.94 -2.12
CA LYS A 153 21.78 0.48 -2.25
C LYS A 153 22.84 1.58 -2.38
N PHE A 154 22.45 2.80 -2.76
CA PHE A 154 23.38 3.93 -2.90
C PHE A 154 23.34 4.89 -1.70
N LYS A 155 22.46 4.64 -0.73
CA LYS A 155 22.33 5.45 0.47
C LYS A 155 23.55 5.29 1.40
N ARG A 156 24.10 6.41 1.84
CA ARG A 156 25.24 6.59 2.76
C ARG A 156 24.92 7.67 3.82
N PRO A 157 25.63 7.69 4.96
CA PRO A 157 25.35 8.62 6.07
C PRO A 157 25.53 10.11 5.72
N GLU A 158 26.54 10.45 4.91
CA GLU A 158 26.90 11.82 4.52
C GLU A 158 26.27 12.30 3.20
N ASP A 159 25.20 11.65 2.76
CA ASP A 159 24.66 11.79 1.41
C ASP A 159 24.01 13.13 1.05
N GLN A 160 24.03 13.39 -0.26
CA GLN A 160 23.34 14.49 -0.93
C GLN A 160 21.81 14.42 -0.74
N VAL A 161 21.23 13.22 -0.80
CA VAL A 161 19.81 13.00 -0.52
C VAL A 161 19.64 12.74 0.98
N LYS A 162 19.48 13.82 1.74
CA LYS A 162 19.09 13.72 3.16
C LYS A 162 17.67 13.17 3.26
N ALA A 163 17.51 12.01 3.87
CA ALA A 163 16.21 11.44 4.24
C ALA A 163 15.93 11.78 5.71
N THR A 164 14.69 12.13 6.00
CA THR A 164 14.18 12.44 7.34
C THR A 164 13.34 11.27 7.81
N PRO A 165 13.52 10.76 9.05
CA PRO A 165 12.64 9.71 9.57
C PRO A 165 11.16 10.06 9.44
N GLU A 166 10.32 9.02 9.48
CA GLU A 166 8.87 9.05 9.32
C GLU A 166 8.39 9.28 7.87
N SER A 167 7.08 9.12 7.68
CA SER A 167 6.42 9.24 6.38
C SER A 167 5.39 10.36 6.42
N ASN A 168 5.49 11.33 5.51
CA ASN A 168 4.56 12.45 5.34
C ASN A 168 3.96 12.46 3.93
N LEU A 169 3.09 11.51 3.67
CA LEU A 169 2.42 11.31 2.38
C LEU A 169 1.54 12.50 1.98
N LEU A 170 0.83 13.15 2.93
CA LEU A 170 -0.01 14.33 2.64
C LEU A 170 0.82 15.47 2.06
N LYS A 171 1.93 15.83 2.70
CA LYS A 171 2.80 16.90 2.19
C LYS A 171 3.49 16.50 0.90
N ALA A 172 3.87 15.24 0.75
CA ALA A 172 4.42 14.72 -0.50
C ALA A 172 3.43 14.81 -1.68
N LEU A 173 2.14 14.52 -1.43
CA LEU A 173 1.08 14.71 -2.40
C LEU A 173 0.87 16.19 -2.75
N SER A 174 1.04 17.11 -1.81
CA SER A 174 1.04 18.55 -2.12
C SER A 174 2.20 18.92 -3.07
N ILE A 175 3.41 18.43 -2.80
CA ILE A 175 4.57 18.68 -3.67
C ILE A 175 4.37 18.05 -5.05
N ALA A 176 3.76 16.87 -5.11
CA ALA A 176 3.39 16.23 -6.36
C ALA A 176 2.36 17.06 -7.14
N ALA A 177 1.33 17.57 -6.46
CA ALA A 177 0.34 18.46 -7.06
C ALA A 177 0.98 19.72 -7.66
N ASP A 178 1.95 20.32 -6.97
CA ASP A 178 2.69 21.49 -7.45
C ASP A 178 3.46 21.23 -8.76
N GLN A 179 3.74 19.96 -9.10
CA GLN A 179 4.36 19.60 -10.38
C GLN A 179 3.34 19.41 -11.51
N LEU A 180 2.05 19.35 -11.23
CA LEU A 180 0.98 19.14 -12.21
C LEU A 180 0.45 20.46 -12.75
N THR A 181 1.33 21.23 -13.39
CA THR A 181 1.10 22.61 -13.85
C THR A 181 0.31 22.72 -15.17
N ILE A 182 0.17 21.65 -15.95
CA ILE A 182 -0.58 21.69 -17.22
C ILE A 182 -2.08 21.80 -16.98
N THR A 183 -2.77 22.57 -17.83
CA THR A 183 -4.23 22.74 -17.78
C THR A 183 -4.99 21.78 -18.69
N SER A 184 -4.27 21.13 -19.61
CA SER A 184 -4.80 20.11 -20.54
C SER A 184 -3.84 18.94 -20.63
N GLY A 185 -4.37 17.76 -20.91
CA GLY A 185 -3.60 16.51 -20.98
C GLY A 185 -3.61 15.70 -19.68
N PRO A 186 -3.08 14.46 -19.71
CA PRO A 186 -3.08 13.57 -18.55
C PRO A 186 -2.17 14.07 -17.42
N ARG A 187 -2.69 14.03 -16.19
CA ARG A 187 -1.98 14.35 -14.96
C ARG A 187 -2.09 13.15 -14.02
N LYS A 188 -0.97 12.46 -13.79
CA LYS A 188 -0.96 11.19 -13.07
C LYS A 188 0.00 11.23 -11.88
N ILE A 189 -0.42 10.65 -10.77
CA ILE A 189 0.40 10.46 -9.57
C ILE A 189 0.45 8.97 -9.26
N PHE A 190 1.66 8.43 -9.14
CA PHE A 190 1.92 7.07 -8.68
C PHE A 190 2.44 7.14 -7.25
N VAL A 191 1.68 6.65 -6.28
CA VAL A 191 2.11 6.57 -4.89
C VAL A 191 2.58 5.17 -4.60
N LEU A 192 3.83 5.02 -4.17
CA LEU A 192 4.42 3.75 -3.76
C LEU A 192 4.70 3.83 -2.26
N GLY A 193 3.92 3.09 -1.47
CA GLY A 193 4.01 3.12 -0.02
C GLY A 193 2.85 2.43 0.67
N ASN A 194 3.04 2.04 1.93
CA ASN A 194 2.02 1.37 2.73
C ASN A 194 0.81 2.25 3.11
N GLY A 195 0.91 3.57 2.95
CA GLY A 195 -0.13 4.52 3.32
C GLY A 195 -0.14 4.91 4.79
N ILE A 196 0.74 4.35 5.61
CA ILE A 196 0.86 4.75 7.02
C ILE A 196 1.57 6.11 7.04
N GLN A 197 0.87 7.12 7.55
CA GLN A 197 1.43 8.46 7.71
C GLN A 197 1.84 8.67 9.17
N THR A 198 3.13 8.88 9.38
CA THR A 198 3.72 9.00 10.72
C THR A 198 4.31 10.38 11.01
N ALA A 199 4.22 11.32 10.06
CA ALA A 199 4.57 12.71 10.24
C ALA A 199 3.57 13.66 9.55
N GLY A 200 3.51 14.90 10.03
CA GLY A 200 2.70 15.97 9.42
C GLY A 200 1.32 16.14 10.07
N ALA A 201 0.33 16.53 9.28
CA ALA A 201 -1.00 16.95 9.78
C ALA A 201 -1.81 15.84 10.46
N ILE A 202 -1.46 14.57 10.20
CA ILE A 202 -2.02 13.41 10.89
C ILE A 202 -0.90 12.39 11.09
N GLU A 203 -0.66 12.05 12.34
CA GLU A 203 0.34 11.10 12.79
C GLU A 203 -0.37 9.86 13.30
N MET A 204 -0.41 8.80 12.50
CA MET A 204 -1.23 7.62 12.73
C MET A 204 -0.81 6.78 13.95
N GLN A 205 0.41 6.97 14.46
CA GLN A 205 0.89 6.43 15.73
C GLN A 205 0.22 7.08 16.93
N THR A 206 -0.37 8.27 16.76
CA THR A 206 -1.07 8.97 17.84
C THR A 206 -2.47 8.38 18.03
N GLN A 207 -2.88 8.25 19.30
CA GLN A 207 -4.19 7.71 19.65
C GLN A 207 -5.33 8.46 18.93
N GLY A 208 -6.16 7.70 18.21
CA GLY A 208 -7.32 8.23 17.48
C GLY A 208 -7.01 8.80 16.08
N SER A 209 -5.75 8.76 15.63
CA SER A 209 -5.34 9.26 14.31
C SER A 209 -5.30 8.17 13.23
N PHE A 210 -5.25 6.88 13.59
CA PHE A 210 -5.39 5.80 12.62
C PHE A 210 -6.88 5.57 12.25
N PRO A 211 -7.23 5.43 10.96
CA PRO A 211 -8.60 5.11 10.55
C PRO A 211 -8.95 3.67 10.91
N LYS A 212 -10.01 3.48 11.70
CA LYS A 212 -10.44 2.15 12.18
C LYS A 212 -11.65 1.59 11.44
N SER A 213 -12.37 2.46 10.74
CA SER A 213 -13.52 2.10 9.91
C SER A 213 -13.72 3.12 8.79
N PRO A 214 -14.55 2.83 7.77
CA PRO A 214 -14.90 3.80 6.73
C PRO A 214 -15.50 5.12 7.27
N THR A 215 -16.17 5.06 8.43
CA THR A 215 -16.76 6.23 9.07
C THR A 215 -15.68 7.12 9.69
N THR A 216 -14.76 6.54 10.46
CA THR A 216 -13.65 7.30 11.07
C THR A 216 -12.67 7.78 10.01
N ALA A 217 -12.39 6.99 8.98
CA ALA A 217 -11.66 7.40 7.78
C ALA A 217 -12.25 8.69 7.15
N THR A 218 -13.57 8.73 6.95
CA THR A 218 -14.26 9.91 6.41
C THR A 218 -14.15 11.11 7.35
N LEU A 219 -14.28 10.91 8.66
CA LEU A 219 -14.18 11.99 9.64
C LEU A 219 -12.78 12.59 9.68
N LEU A 220 -11.73 11.75 9.70
CA LEU A 220 -10.34 12.18 9.68
C LEU A 220 -10.03 12.98 8.40
N ALA A 221 -10.45 12.48 7.23
CA ALA A 221 -10.27 13.18 5.97
C ALA A 221 -11.00 14.54 5.93
N LYS A 222 -12.21 14.63 6.48
CA LYS A 222 -12.94 15.90 6.61
C LYS A 222 -12.25 16.88 7.56
N ARG A 223 -11.63 16.38 8.65
CA ARG A 223 -10.86 17.21 9.58
C ARG A 223 -9.67 17.84 8.87
N LEU A 224 -8.92 17.05 8.11
CA LEU A 224 -7.81 17.55 7.28
C LEU A 224 -8.28 18.63 6.30
N LYS A 225 -9.43 18.42 5.63
CA LYS A 225 -10.03 19.43 4.75
C LYS A 225 -10.35 20.72 5.49
N ALA A 226 -11.00 20.62 6.65
CA ALA A 226 -11.39 21.79 7.45
C ALA A 226 -10.18 22.58 7.96
N SER A 227 -9.05 21.90 8.21
CA SER A 227 -7.79 22.52 8.60
C SER A 227 -6.95 23.06 7.45
N GLY A 228 -7.37 22.86 6.19
CA GLY A 228 -6.59 23.29 5.01
C GLY A 228 -5.37 22.43 4.71
N GLU A 229 -5.33 21.20 5.23
CA GLU A 229 -4.18 20.28 5.13
C GLU A 229 -4.22 19.37 3.91
N LEU A 230 -5.31 19.41 3.13
CA LEU A 230 -5.43 18.62 1.91
C LEU A 230 -4.70 19.29 0.75
N PRO A 231 -3.99 18.50 -0.10
CA PRO A 231 -3.47 19.00 -1.37
C PRO A 231 -4.61 19.39 -2.33
N ASP A 232 -4.29 20.17 -3.36
CA ASP A 232 -5.17 20.35 -4.52
C ASP A 232 -4.81 19.34 -5.61
N LEU A 233 -5.60 18.28 -5.74
CA LEU A 233 -5.41 17.23 -6.74
C LEU A 233 -6.36 17.38 -7.93
N THR A 234 -6.87 18.59 -8.18
CA THR A 234 -7.91 18.83 -9.20
C THR A 234 -7.55 18.24 -10.56
N GLY A 235 -8.27 17.18 -10.92
CA GLY A 235 -8.15 16.45 -12.18
C GLY A 235 -6.84 15.67 -12.36
N ALA A 236 -6.18 15.33 -11.25
CA ALA A 236 -5.14 14.32 -11.20
C ALA A 236 -5.75 12.91 -11.02
N GLU A 237 -5.21 11.94 -11.73
CA GLU A 237 -5.44 10.52 -11.49
C GLU A 237 -4.36 9.98 -10.54
N VAL A 238 -4.76 9.30 -9.48
CA VAL A 238 -3.86 8.70 -8.49
C VAL A 238 -3.92 7.18 -8.60
N TYR A 239 -2.76 6.55 -8.69
CA TYR A 239 -2.57 5.10 -8.68
C TYR A 239 -1.71 4.75 -7.47
N TRP A 240 -2.12 3.78 -6.66
CA TRP A 240 -1.43 3.46 -5.41
C TRP A 240 -0.92 2.03 -5.39
N TYR A 241 0.39 1.85 -5.17
CA TYR A 241 1.05 0.55 -5.05
C TYR A 241 1.48 0.32 -3.60
N GLY A 242 1.01 -0.81 -3.05
CA GLY A 242 1.28 -1.26 -1.69
C GLY A 242 0.40 -0.65 -0.61
N LEU A 243 -0.73 -0.01 -0.93
CA LEU A 243 -1.59 0.57 0.10
C LEU A 243 -2.11 -0.51 1.07
N GLY A 244 -1.76 -0.38 2.36
CA GLY A 244 -2.09 -1.36 3.39
C GLY A 244 -1.17 -2.59 3.43
N GLN A 245 -0.18 -2.69 2.54
CA GLN A 245 0.84 -3.74 2.58
C GLN A 245 1.96 -3.35 3.54
N VAL A 246 2.42 -4.29 4.36
CA VAL A 246 3.52 -4.10 5.33
C VAL A 246 4.47 -5.29 5.26
N ASP A 247 5.65 -5.17 5.86
CA ASP A 247 6.68 -6.23 5.82
C ASP A 247 6.32 -7.47 6.65
N GLY A 248 5.44 -7.33 7.63
CA GLY A 248 5.06 -8.39 8.57
C GLY A 248 6.10 -8.65 9.67
N GLU A 249 7.25 -7.97 9.64
CA GLU A 249 8.32 -8.09 10.63
C GLU A 249 8.39 -6.87 11.54
N ASN A 250 8.58 -5.68 10.97
CA ASN A 250 8.62 -4.42 11.72
C ASN A 250 7.24 -3.79 11.87
N GLN A 251 6.30 -4.15 10.99
CA GLN A 251 4.92 -3.69 11.05
C GLN A 251 3.97 -4.83 10.66
N ALA A 252 2.89 -4.99 11.44
CA ALA A 252 1.77 -5.84 11.11
C ALA A 252 0.49 -5.01 10.95
N LEU A 253 -0.35 -5.35 9.99
CA LEU A 253 -1.70 -4.81 9.85
C LEU A 253 -2.67 -5.97 9.67
N SER A 254 -3.79 -5.92 10.39
CA SER A 254 -4.93 -6.78 10.07
C SER A 254 -5.56 -6.34 8.76
N GLU A 255 -6.32 -7.25 8.12
CA GLU A 255 -7.08 -6.92 6.91
C GLU A 255 -8.06 -5.74 7.13
N SER A 256 -8.66 -5.67 8.32
CA SER A 256 -9.56 -4.56 8.70
C SER A 256 -8.83 -3.21 8.76
N ALA A 257 -7.62 -3.20 9.34
CA ALA A 257 -6.79 -2.01 9.42
C ALA A 257 -6.34 -1.54 8.03
N ALA A 258 -5.87 -2.47 7.18
CA ALA A 258 -5.49 -2.18 5.80
C ALA A 258 -6.68 -1.61 4.99
N ASN A 259 -7.87 -2.21 5.10
CA ASN A 259 -9.08 -1.73 4.42
C ASN A 259 -9.54 -0.35 4.91
N SER A 260 -9.35 -0.05 6.19
CA SER A 260 -9.66 1.26 6.76
C SER A 260 -8.68 2.32 6.29
N LEU A 261 -7.41 1.95 6.07
CA LEU A 261 -6.40 2.82 5.46
C LEU A 261 -6.73 3.14 3.99
N VAL A 262 -7.15 2.14 3.21
CA VAL A 262 -7.67 2.33 1.84
C VAL A 262 -8.86 3.30 1.85
N SER A 263 -9.79 3.11 2.79
CA SER A 263 -10.95 3.98 2.94
C SER A 263 -10.55 5.42 3.25
N PHE A 264 -9.55 5.63 4.10
CA PHE A 264 -9.03 6.95 4.46
C PHE A 264 -8.43 7.67 3.26
N TRP A 265 -7.49 7.04 2.55
CA TRP A 265 -6.84 7.66 1.38
C TRP A 265 -7.81 7.90 0.23
N THR A 266 -8.79 7.02 0.03
CA THR A 266 -9.88 7.26 -0.91
C THR A 266 -10.63 8.55 -0.58
N GLN A 267 -10.95 8.80 0.69
CA GLN A 267 -11.65 10.03 1.09
C GLN A 267 -10.74 11.26 1.01
N VAL A 268 -9.46 11.15 1.39
CA VAL A 268 -8.47 12.22 1.26
C VAL A 268 -8.35 12.68 -0.20
N ILE A 269 -8.09 11.75 -1.12
CA ILE A 269 -7.92 12.05 -2.55
C ILE A 269 -9.19 12.65 -3.14
N LYS A 270 -10.36 12.07 -2.81
CA LYS A 270 -11.66 12.60 -3.26
C LYS A 270 -11.92 14.02 -2.76
N LEU A 271 -11.64 14.29 -1.49
CA LEU A 271 -11.88 15.62 -0.89
C LEU A 271 -10.90 16.68 -1.38
N ALA A 272 -9.74 16.25 -1.88
CA ALA A 272 -8.72 17.00 -2.59
C ALA A 272 -9.01 17.18 -4.10
N ASN A 273 -10.19 16.77 -4.60
CA ASN A 273 -10.60 16.85 -6.01
C ASN A 273 -9.77 15.97 -6.98
N GLY A 274 -9.04 14.98 -6.46
CA GLY A 274 -8.38 13.95 -7.25
C GLY A 274 -9.27 12.73 -7.48
N ASN A 275 -8.80 11.83 -8.35
CA ASN A 275 -9.43 10.55 -8.62
C ASN A 275 -8.47 9.41 -8.28
N LEU A 276 -8.75 8.64 -7.21
CA LEU A 276 -8.02 7.39 -6.95
C LEU A 276 -8.53 6.32 -7.92
N VAL A 277 -7.74 6.03 -8.94
CA VAL A 277 -8.11 5.16 -10.06
C VAL A 277 -7.97 3.70 -9.66
N GLU A 278 -6.83 3.32 -9.09
CA GLU A 278 -6.51 1.93 -8.80
C GLU A 278 -5.67 1.80 -7.52
N VAL A 279 -5.89 0.71 -6.78
CA VAL A 279 -5.14 0.35 -5.58
C VAL A 279 -4.60 -1.08 -5.73
N TYR A 280 -3.29 -1.16 -5.90
CA TYR A 280 -2.55 -2.42 -5.93
C TYR A 280 -2.07 -2.76 -4.51
N GLY A 281 -2.93 -3.40 -3.72
CA GLY A 281 -2.71 -3.56 -2.28
C GLY A 281 -1.72 -4.66 -1.84
N GLN A 282 -1.29 -5.57 -2.72
CA GLN A 282 -0.33 -6.65 -2.40
C GLN A 282 0.51 -6.95 -3.64
N VAL A 283 1.56 -6.16 -3.87
CA VAL A 283 2.38 -6.22 -5.09
C VAL A 283 3.87 -6.27 -4.83
N GLY A 284 4.32 -5.85 -3.64
CA GLY A 284 5.70 -6.02 -3.23
C GLY A 284 5.95 -7.36 -2.53
N ALA A 285 7.22 -7.68 -2.34
CA ALA A 285 7.68 -8.85 -1.60
C ALA A 285 8.99 -8.56 -0.87
N GLY A 286 9.39 -9.42 0.06
CA GLY A 286 10.65 -9.27 0.79
C GLY A 286 10.62 -8.19 1.88
N THR A 287 11.73 -8.08 2.61
CA THR A 287 11.91 -7.15 3.71
C THR A 287 12.46 -5.81 3.22
N PRO A 288 12.24 -4.70 3.96
CA PRO A 288 12.77 -3.40 3.57
C PRO A 288 14.30 -3.43 3.52
N HIS A 289 14.86 -2.62 2.62
CA HIS A 289 16.31 -2.44 2.55
C HIS A 289 16.87 -1.92 3.90
N PRO A 290 18.09 -2.31 4.34
CA PRO A 290 18.64 -1.85 5.64
C PRO A 290 18.79 -0.33 5.77
N GLN A 291 18.82 0.40 4.66
CA GLN A 291 18.87 1.87 4.61
C GLN A 291 17.49 2.51 4.38
N ALA A 292 16.40 1.73 4.48
CA ALA A 292 15.05 2.24 4.38
C ALA A 292 14.81 3.37 5.38
N ILE A 293 13.89 4.28 5.04
CA ILE A 293 13.58 5.44 5.87
C ILE A 293 13.01 4.95 7.19
N PRO A 294 13.65 5.24 8.35
CA PRO A 294 13.13 4.79 9.63
C PRO A 294 11.73 5.36 9.82
N ALA A 295 10.75 4.50 10.10
CA ALA A 295 9.40 4.92 10.43
C ALA A 295 8.92 4.19 11.69
N THR A 296 8.22 4.92 12.55
CA THR A 296 7.66 4.37 13.78
C THR A 296 6.57 3.35 13.44
N SER A 297 6.71 2.13 13.96
CA SER A 297 5.67 1.10 13.88
C SER A 297 4.45 1.54 14.67
N ILE A 298 3.26 1.29 14.13
CA ILE A 298 2.00 1.52 14.81
C ILE A 298 1.43 0.21 15.34
N ASP A 299 1.03 0.21 16.61
CA ASP A 299 0.25 -0.89 17.17
C ASP A 299 -1.24 -0.56 17.03
N ILE A 300 -1.98 -1.47 16.40
CA ILE A 300 -3.41 -1.34 16.21
C ILE A 300 -4.04 -2.49 16.98
N PRO A 301 -4.59 -2.22 18.18
CA PRO A 301 -5.24 -3.25 18.97
C PRO A 301 -6.30 -3.98 18.15
N GLU A 302 -6.23 -5.31 18.12
CA GLU A 302 -7.25 -6.13 17.49
C GLU A 302 -8.14 -6.75 18.56
N CYS A 303 -9.36 -6.24 18.64
CA CYS A 303 -10.42 -6.78 19.49
C CYS A 303 -11.47 -7.43 18.60
N LYS A 304 -11.64 -8.74 18.76
CA LYS A 304 -12.70 -9.49 18.09
C LYS A 304 -13.28 -10.52 19.04
N THR A 305 -14.59 -10.65 19.04
CA THR A 305 -15.30 -11.70 19.77
C THR A 305 -16.56 -12.09 19.00
N ARG A 306 -16.77 -13.39 18.84
CA ARG A 306 -18.00 -13.95 18.29
C ARG A 306 -18.81 -14.54 19.43
N LEU A 307 -20.08 -14.17 19.52
CA LEU A 307 -21.03 -14.61 20.54
C LEU A 307 -22.18 -15.36 19.87
N TYR A 308 -22.57 -16.49 20.45
CA TYR A 308 -23.67 -17.34 20.03
C TYR A 308 -24.80 -17.31 21.06
N GLU A 309 -25.90 -18.02 20.77
CA GLU A 309 -27.06 -18.12 21.67
C GLU A 309 -26.66 -18.52 23.10
N SER A 310 -25.74 -19.49 23.24
CA SER A 310 -25.18 -19.95 24.51
C SER A 310 -24.38 -18.90 25.28
N ASP A 311 -23.93 -17.83 24.62
CA ASP A 311 -23.22 -16.72 25.27
C ASP A 311 -24.18 -15.66 25.83
N GLY A 312 -25.48 -15.78 25.56
CA GLY A 312 -26.52 -14.84 26.00
C GLY A 312 -26.98 -13.87 24.93
N VAL A 313 -26.59 -14.04 23.66
CA VAL A 313 -27.10 -13.25 22.53
C VAL A 313 -28.24 -13.96 21.78
N GLU A 314 -28.99 -14.81 22.48
CA GLU A 314 -30.24 -15.36 21.98
C GLU A 314 -31.37 -14.33 22.06
N PHE A 315 -32.13 -14.21 20.97
CA PHE A 315 -33.26 -13.28 20.86
C PHE A 315 -34.57 -14.04 20.65
N LYS A 316 -35.66 -13.46 21.14
CA LYS A 316 -37.00 -13.92 20.79
C LYS A 316 -37.21 -13.92 19.26
N PRO A 317 -38.06 -14.81 18.73
CA PRO A 317 -38.39 -14.85 17.30
C PRO A 317 -38.75 -13.47 16.76
N ASP A 318 -38.20 -13.13 15.60
CA ASP A 318 -38.42 -11.87 14.87
C ASP A 318 -38.30 -10.59 15.71
N SER A 319 -37.49 -10.64 16.78
CA SER A 319 -37.34 -9.55 17.75
C SER A 319 -35.88 -9.26 18.06
N ALA A 320 -35.64 -8.04 18.58
CA ALA A 320 -34.39 -7.64 19.23
C ALA A 320 -34.44 -7.79 20.76
N THR A 321 -35.44 -8.48 21.28
CA THR A 321 -35.59 -8.77 22.71
C THR A 321 -34.80 -10.01 23.09
N PHE A 322 -33.91 -9.92 24.07
CA PHE A 322 -33.15 -11.07 24.57
C PHE A 322 -34.05 -12.11 25.23
N THR A 323 -33.78 -13.39 24.99
CA THR A 323 -34.41 -14.50 25.71
C THR A 323 -33.91 -14.53 27.17
N ASN A 324 -32.60 -14.37 27.38
CA ASN A 324 -31.97 -14.28 28.70
C ASN A 324 -31.22 -12.95 28.87
N LYS A 325 -31.94 -11.91 29.33
CA LYS A 325 -31.36 -10.57 29.52
C LYS A 325 -30.19 -10.55 30.53
N LYS A 326 -30.23 -11.37 31.58
CA LYS A 326 -29.16 -11.42 32.61
C LYS A 326 -27.86 -11.93 32.01
N GLN A 327 -27.93 -12.97 31.19
CA GLN A 327 -26.76 -13.52 30.50
C GLN A 327 -26.23 -12.56 29.44
N ALA A 328 -27.10 -11.90 28.68
CA ALA A 328 -26.72 -10.85 27.73
C ALA A 328 -25.94 -9.71 28.41
N ILE A 329 -26.39 -9.25 29.59
CA ILE A 329 -25.68 -8.24 30.39
C ILE A 329 -24.30 -8.75 30.83
N ALA A 330 -24.20 -10.01 31.28
CA ALA A 330 -22.92 -10.60 31.67
C ALA A 330 -21.94 -10.68 30.48
N ALA A 331 -22.42 -11.06 29.29
CA ALA A 331 -21.60 -11.05 28.07
C ALA A 331 -21.13 -9.65 27.71
N ALA A 332 -22.03 -8.66 27.74
CA ALA A 332 -21.70 -7.26 27.47
C ALA A 332 -20.64 -6.70 28.43
N LYS A 333 -20.70 -7.07 29.72
CA LYS A 333 -19.66 -6.74 30.71
C LYS A 333 -18.30 -7.35 30.38
N ARG A 334 -18.26 -8.63 30.00
CA ARG A 334 -17.01 -9.29 29.57
C ARG A 334 -16.41 -8.60 28.34
N ILE A 335 -17.25 -8.27 27.35
CA ILE A 335 -16.83 -7.55 26.14
C ILE A 335 -16.28 -6.16 26.51
N SER A 336 -17.01 -5.37 27.29
CA SER A 336 -16.57 -4.03 27.68
C SER A 336 -15.25 -4.04 28.43
N ALA A 337 -15.07 -4.98 29.37
CA ALA A 337 -13.81 -5.14 30.10
C ALA A 337 -12.67 -5.56 29.16
N ASN A 338 -12.86 -6.59 28.33
CA ASN A 338 -11.83 -7.08 27.40
C ASN A 338 -11.38 -5.99 26.42
N PHE A 339 -12.31 -5.25 25.83
CA PHE A 339 -11.97 -4.17 24.89
C PHE A 339 -11.19 -3.05 25.58
N LYS A 340 -11.57 -2.65 26.80
CA LYS A 340 -10.82 -1.66 27.59
C LYS A 340 -9.43 -2.15 27.95
N ASP A 341 -9.30 -3.40 28.42
CA ASP A 341 -8.02 -3.99 28.83
C ASP A 341 -7.05 -4.10 27.65
N LYS A 342 -7.56 -4.32 26.44
CA LYS A 342 -6.79 -4.35 25.19
C LYS A 342 -6.55 -2.98 24.56
N GLY A 343 -7.09 -1.90 25.13
CA GLY A 343 -6.95 -0.55 24.56
C GLY A 343 -7.81 -0.29 23.31
N CYS A 344 -8.81 -1.12 23.03
CA CYS A 344 -9.78 -0.86 21.98
C CYS A 344 -10.79 0.19 22.45
N ASP A 345 -10.83 1.30 21.73
CA ASP A 345 -11.58 2.52 22.06
C ASP A 345 -12.81 2.74 21.16
N GLU A 346 -13.06 1.85 20.19
CA GLU A 346 -14.32 1.77 19.44
C GLU A 346 -14.81 0.31 19.31
N ILE A 347 -16.12 0.17 19.05
CA ILE A 347 -16.78 -1.13 18.86
C ILE A 347 -17.74 -1.08 17.67
N ALA A 348 -17.59 -2.03 16.75
CA ALA A 348 -18.61 -2.45 15.80
C ALA A 348 -19.32 -3.72 16.31
N VAL A 349 -20.64 -3.65 16.46
CA VAL A 349 -21.50 -4.81 16.76
C VAL A 349 -22.24 -5.21 15.48
N THR A 350 -22.00 -6.42 15.00
CA THR A 350 -22.63 -6.97 13.79
C THR A 350 -23.53 -8.14 14.16
N GLY A 351 -24.83 -8.01 13.89
CA GLY A 351 -25.79 -9.08 14.09
C GLY A 351 -25.92 -9.97 12.86
N TYR A 352 -26.12 -11.27 13.05
CA TYR A 352 -26.45 -12.22 11.99
C TYR A 352 -27.69 -13.04 12.35
N ALA A 353 -28.38 -13.52 11.32
CA ALA A 353 -29.50 -14.42 11.45
C ALA A 353 -29.38 -15.55 10.43
N ALA A 354 -30.06 -16.67 10.70
CA ALA A 354 -30.32 -17.69 9.70
C ALA A 354 -31.47 -17.26 8.77
N ALA A 355 -31.54 -17.79 7.54
CA ALA A 355 -32.71 -17.62 6.68
C ALA A 355 -33.94 -18.38 7.21
N GLY A 356 -33.74 -19.44 8.01
CA GLY A 356 -34.82 -20.24 8.58
C GLY A 356 -35.58 -21.12 7.57
N VAL A 357 -35.09 -21.23 6.32
CA VAL A 357 -35.74 -21.98 5.23
C VAL A 357 -34.71 -22.74 4.39
N ASP A 358 -35.15 -23.74 3.62
CA ASP A 358 -34.30 -24.47 2.65
C ASP A 358 -33.66 -23.52 1.64
N LYS A 359 -32.48 -23.87 1.12
CA LYS A 359 -31.69 -23.04 0.20
C LYS A 359 -32.48 -22.68 -1.05
N SER A 360 -33.27 -23.60 -1.59
CA SER A 360 -34.13 -23.35 -2.75
C SER A 360 -35.20 -22.29 -2.48
N THR A 361 -35.78 -22.27 -1.28
CA THR A 361 -36.74 -21.25 -0.85
C THR A 361 -36.05 -19.92 -0.60
N TYR A 362 -34.86 -19.95 0.02
CA TYR A 362 -34.04 -18.76 0.22
C TYR A 362 -33.74 -18.08 -1.11
N MET A 363 -33.23 -18.81 -2.11
CA MET A 363 -32.89 -18.24 -3.42
C MET A 363 -34.10 -17.60 -4.11
N LYS A 364 -35.29 -18.20 -4.02
CA LYS A 364 -36.54 -17.64 -4.56
C LYS A 364 -36.98 -16.34 -3.87
N LYS A 365 -36.61 -16.14 -2.61
CA LYS A 365 -37.04 -15.00 -1.77
C LYS A 365 -35.86 -14.16 -1.27
N LYS A 366 -34.69 -14.27 -1.90
CA LYS A 366 -33.40 -13.79 -1.37
C LYS A 366 -33.45 -12.32 -0.98
N SER A 367 -33.87 -11.47 -1.91
CA SER A 367 -33.99 -10.02 -1.67
C SER A 367 -34.85 -9.69 -0.45
N LYS A 368 -36.01 -10.35 -0.32
CA LYS A 368 -36.95 -10.12 0.80
C LYS A 368 -36.39 -10.62 2.13
N ILE A 369 -35.80 -11.82 2.15
CA ILE A 369 -35.21 -12.42 3.36
C ILE A 369 -34.02 -11.59 3.81
N ASP A 370 -33.11 -11.24 2.90
CA ASP A 370 -31.92 -10.47 3.24
C ASP A 370 -32.28 -9.05 3.72
N ALA A 371 -33.24 -8.37 3.10
CA ALA A 371 -33.69 -7.06 3.56
C ALA A 371 -34.31 -7.12 4.97
N THR A 372 -35.15 -8.13 5.22
CA THR A 372 -35.75 -8.39 6.54
C THR A 372 -34.67 -8.67 7.59
N ASN A 373 -33.79 -9.64 7.30
CA ASN A 373 -32.73 -10.05 8.20
C ASN A 373 -31.74 -8.91 8.45
N LYS A 374 -31.39 -8.11 7.44
CA LYS A 374 -30.49 -6.95 7.61
C LYS A 374 -31.07 -5.94 8.59
N THR A 375 -32.36 -5.66 8.51
CA THR A 375 -33.04 -4.74 9.45
C THR A 375 -33.13 -5.34 10.86
N LEU A 376 -33.58 -6.59 10.98
CA LEU A 376 -33.72 -7.29 12.26
C LEU A 376 -32.37 -7.41 12.98
N THR A 377 -31.33 -7.84 12.28
CA THR A 377 -30.00 -8.03 12.84
C THR A 377 -29.33 -6.72 13.24
N LYS A 378 -29.58 -5.62 12.51
CA LYS A 378 -29.16 -4.28 12.94
C LYS A 378 -29.80 -3.89 14.27
N ASN A 379 -31.10 -4.17 14.45
CA ASN A 379 -31.80 -3.90 15.71
C ASN A 379 -31.28 -4.76 16.87
N ARG A 380 -30.95 -6.04 16.61
CA ARG A 380 -30.31 -6.95 17.57
C ARG A 380 -28.92 -6.47 17.98
N ALA A 381 -28.11 -6.06 17.00
CA ALA A 381 -26.80 -5.46 17.24
C ALA A 381 -26.92 -4.18 18.09
N ALA A 382 -27.89 -3.32 17.79
CA ALA A 382 -28.15 -2.11 18.58
C ALA A 382 -28.62 -2.43 20.00
N ALA A 383 -29.43 -3.48 20.19
CA ALA A 383 -29.84 -3.92 21.53
C ALA A 383 -28.65 -4.41 22.36
N PHE A 384 -27.73 -5.16 21.76
CA PHE A 384 -26.52 -5.61 22.44
C PHE A 384 -25.51 -4.46 22.67
N GLY A 385 -25.36 -3.57 21.68
CA GLY A 385 -24.54 -2.36 21.80
C GLY A 385 -24.97 -1.45 22.97
N ARG A 386 -26.27 -1.34 23.24
CA ARG A 386 -26.77 -0.65 24.45
C ARG A 386 -26.30 -1.33 25.73
N LEU A 387 -26.34 -2.66 25.81
CA LEU A 387 -25.84 -3.38 26.99
C LEU A 387 -24.32 -3.19 27.17
N ILE A 388 -23.54 -3.12 26.10
CA ILE A 388 -22.10 -2.83 26.16
C ILE A 388 -21.87 -1.41 26.70
N ARG A 389 -22.69 -0.45 26.28
CA ARG A 389 -22.64 0.92 26.81
C ARG A 389 -23.00 0.97 28.29
N ASP A 390 -24.07 0.30 28.69
CA ASP A 390 -24.51 0.19 30.08
C ASP A 390 -23.46 -0.54 30.95
N ALA A 391 -22.65 -1.42 30.34
CA ALA A 391 -21.51 -2.06 30.98
C ALA A 391 -20.28 -1.14 31.14
N GLY A 392 -20.37 0.10 30.65
CA GLY A 392 -19.40 1.17 30.89
C GLY A 392 -18.44 1.43 29.74
N PHE A 393 -18.65 0.87 28.54
CA PHE A 393 -17.85 1.26 27.37
C PHE A 393 -18.21 2.68 26.93
N THR A 394 -17.22 3.59 26.93
CA THR A 394 -17.42 5.02 26.66
C THR A 394 -17.14 5.40 25.21
N GLY A 395 -16.46 4.52 24.46
CA GLY A 395 -16.12 4.75 23.07
C GLY A 395 -17.32 4.68 22.11
N PRO A 396 -17.11 5.06 20.83
CA PRO A 396 -18.11 4.89 19.79
C PRO A 396 -18.56 3.43 19.66
N ILE A 397 -19.86 3.22 19.50
CA ILE A 397 -20.44 1.90 19.20
C ILE A 397 -21.29 2.02 17.94
N VAL A 398 -20.92 1.28 16.90
CA VAL A 398 -21.65 1.19 15.65
C VAL A 398 -22.41 -0.13 15.61
N SER A 399 -23.65 -0.10 15.12
CA SER A 399 -24.50 -1.30 14.98
C SER A 399 -24.76 -1.62 13.51
N ILE A 400 -24.36 -2.82 13.11
CA ILE A 400 -24.37 -3.29 11.73
C ILE A 400 -25.32 -4.49 11.62
N GLY A 401 -26.17 -4.46 10.59
CA GLY A 401 -26.98 -5.61 10.21
C GLY A 401 -26.20 -6.47 9.22
N GLY A 402 -25.55 -7.53 9.72
CA GLY A 402 -24.86 -8.51 8.89
C GLY A 402 -25.81 -9.36 8.04
N GLY A 403 -27.10 -9.41 8.43
CA GLY A 403 -28.14 -10.09 7.66
C GLY A 403 -28.03 -11.61 7.75
N THR A 404 -28.29 -12.28 6.63
CA THR A 404 -28.29 -13.74 6.52
C THR A 404 -26.86 -14.26 6.36
N CYS A 405 -26.43 -15.24 7.17
CA CYS A 405 -25.03 -15.72 7.14
C CYS A 405 -24.67 -16.51 5.85
N GLY A 406 -25.65 -17.17 5.20
CA GLY A 406 -25.45 -17.91 3.95
C GLY A 406 -24.74 -19.27 4.05
N SER A 407 -24.42 -19.75 5.26
CA SER A 407 -23.68 -21.00 5.51
C SER A 407 -24.49 -22.05 6.29
N GLU A 408 -25.81 -22.02 6.17
CA GLU A 408 -26.76 -22.65 7.11
C GLU A 408 -27.52 -23.86 6.56
N TRP A 409 -27.00 -24.46 5.49
CA TRP A 409 -27.61 -25.60 4.80
C TRP A 409 -26.65 -26.78 4.69
N THR A 410 -27.21 -27.98 4.69
CA THR A 410 -26.50 -29.21 4.29
C THR A 410 -26.04 -29.13 2.82
N PRO A 411 -25.15 -30.02 2.35
CA PRO A 411 -24.75 -30.07 0.94
C PRO A 411 -25.93 -30.24 -0.04
N SER A 412 -27.02 -30.88 0.38
CA SER A 412 -28.25 -31.04 -0.42
C SER A 412 -29.15 -29.78 -0.43
N GLY A 413 -28.76 -28.71 0.28
CA GLY A 413 -29.49 -27.46 0.37
C GLY A 413 -30.66 -27.49 1.37
N LYS A 414 -30.77 -28.54 2.19
CA LYS A 414 -31.75 -28.63 3.27
C LYS A 414 -31.32 -27.86 4.51
N VAL A 415 -32.29 -27.30 5.23
CA VAL A 415 -32.06 -26.68 6.55
C VAL A 415 -31.29 -27.63 7.45
N ASP A 416 -30.21 -27.10 8.03
CA ASP A 416 -29.47 -27.74 9.11
C ASP A 416 -29.64 -26.92 10.37
N VAL A 417 -30.24 -27.51 11.41
CA VAL A 417 -30.60 -26.79 12.64
C VAL A 417 -29.36 -26.29 13.39
N ASP A 418 -28.27 -27.04 13.37
CA ASP A 418 -27.05 -26.68 14.09
C ASP A 418 -26.27 -25.61 13.33
N LEU A 419 -26.20 -25.69 12.00
CA LEU A 419 -25.64 -24.59 11.20
C LEU A 419 -26.47 -23.31 11.32
N GLN A 420 -27.80 -23.42 11.40
CA GLN A 420 -28.65 -22.25 11.65
C GLN A 420 -28.41 -21.62 13.02
N LYS A 421 -28.13 -22.40 14.08
CA LYS A 421 -27.72 -21.86 15.39
C LYS A 421 -26.44 -21.05 15.27
N LEU A 422 -25.44 -21.54 14.52
CA LEU A 422 -24.18 -20.80 14.30
C LEU A 422 -24.37 -19.49 13.54
N CYS A 423 -25.48 -19.34 12.81
CA CYS A 423 -25.83 -18.13 12.08
C CYS A 423 -26.61 -17.11 12.90
N ARG A 424 -27.22 -17.53 14.02
CA ARG A 424 -27.85 -16.64 15.00
C ARG A 424 -26.79 -16.21 16.01
N ARG A 425 -25.97 -15.24 15.59
CA ARG A 425 -24.81 -14.79 16.34
C ARG A 425 -24.68 -13.27 16.32
N VAL A 426 -23.87 -12.77 17.24
CA VAL A 426 -23.39 -11.39 17.26
C VAL A 426 -21.87 -11.42 17.20
N GLU A 427 -21.29 -10.65 16.29
CA GLU A 427 -19.86 -10.42 16.21
C GLU A 427 -19.57 -9.01 16.73
N VAL A 428 -18.57 -8.90 17.61
CA VAL A 428 -18.09 -7.63 18.16
C VAL A 428 -16.65 -7.48 17.72
N ALA A 429 -16.32 -6.38 17.05
CA ALA A 429 -14.97 -6.03 16.64
C ALA A 429 -14.69 -4.55 16.91
N ASN A 430 -13.45 -4.09 16.79
CA ASN A 430 -13.12 -2.66 16.69
C ASN A 430 -12.82 -2.25 15.25
#